data_AF-A0A7S4KG85-F1
#
_entry.id   AF-A0A7S4KG85-F1
#
_cell.length_a   1.000
_cell.length_b   1.000
_cell.length_c   1.000
_cell.angle_alpha   90.00
_cell.angle_beta   90.00
_cell.angle_gamma   90.00
#
_symmetry.space_group_name_H-M   'P 1'
#
loop_
_entity.id
_entity.type
_entity.pdbx_description
1 polymer ?
#
loop_
_entity_poly.entity_id
_entity_poly.type
_entity_poly.pdbx_seq_one_letter_code
_entity_poly.pdbx_strand_id
1 'polypeptide(L)'
;EEKKLEDMSVAEKIGVGIDYYLSKMNADYVDKTLSGVAKTALLIAYERQLETEREEGDRLFSDPFAKTLAGSLGAPMSQMMKEQHQRWPQFKDWPEYHVVWTAVRTRFCDNWFDEQLETGAKQAVILGAGMDTRAYRLESLKKLENLWEVDMEDLNAAKKKLTADFPVLPKHQHIVTCDVTADKLKDKLNGFDEASASLWLLEGLVMYMPFEDQVEMLKQIVEMSHSGSSVLVNFIQNDTGEGPQTLNKEKFQEIFVGWKLEIFCYGDKT
;
A
#
# COMPACT_ATOMS: atom_id res chain seq x y z
N GLU A 1 -2.71 5.92 30.05
CA GLU A 1 -3.54 4.72 30.24
C GLU A 1 -3.49 3.90 28.95
N GLU A 2 -3.30 2.58 29.04
CA GLU A 2 -3.44 1.73 27.86
C GLU A 2 -4.90 1.72 27.41
N LYS A 3 -5.13 2.06 26.14
CA LYS A 3 -6.46 2.00 25.51
C LYS A 3 -6.95 0.55 25.56
N LYS A 4 -8.22 0.31 25.93
CA LYS A 4 -8.76 -1.05 25.89
C LYS A 4 -8.83 -1.54 24.44
N LEU A 5 -8.61 -2.84 24.21
CA LEU A 5 -8.66 -3.46 22.87
C LEU A 5 -9.96 -3.12 22.10
N GLU A 6 -11.09 -3.02 22.79
CA GLU A 6 -12.38 -2.68 22.19
C GLU A 6 -12.39 -1.27 21.55
N ASP A 7 -11.69 -0.31 22.15
CA ASP A 7 -11.63 1.09 21.72
C ASP A 7 -10.53 1.34 20.67
N MET A 8 -9.72 0.33 20.35
CA MET A 8 -8.62 0.44 19.38
C MET A 8 -9.12 0.39 17.94
N SER A 9 -8.51 1.21 17.07
CA SER A 9 -8.71 1.13 15.62
C SER A 9 -8.25 -0.23 15.07
N VAL A 10 -8.64 -0.55 13.84
CA VAL A 10 -8.22 -1.79 13.16
C VAL A 10 -6.69 -1.84 13.06
N ALA A 11 -6.07 -0.74 12.64
CA ALA A 11 -4.61 -0.57 12.58
C ALA A 11 -3.94 -0.78 13.95
N GLU A 12 -4.49 -0.17 15.02
CA GLU A 12 -3.97 -0.32 16.39
C GLU A 12 -4.01 -1.79 16.86
N LYS A 13 -5.12 -2.49 16.60
CA LYS A 13 -5.29 -3.92 16.94
C LYS A 13 -4.28 -4.81 16.22
N ILE A 14 -4.09 -4.58 14.92
CA ILE A 14 -3.07 -5.27 14.12
C ILE A 14 -1.69 -5.01 14.71
N GLY A 15 -1.41 -3.76 15.09
CA GLY A 15 -0.14 -3.37 15.66
C GLY A 15 0.21 -4.09 16.96
N VAL A 16 -0.74 -4.23 17.88
CA VAL A 16 -0.55 -4.99 19.14
C VAL A 16 -0.16 -6.45 18.86
N GLY A 17 -0.80 -7.08 17.88
CA GLY A 17 -0.48 -8.47 17.51
C GLY A 17 0.95 -8.62 16.99
N ILE A 18 1.40 -7.66 16.19
CA ILE A 18 2.76 -7.60 15.64
C ILE A 18 3.79 -7.41 16.75
N ASP A 19 3.56 -6.44 17.63
CA ASP A 19 4.47 -6.14 18.75
C ASP A 19 4.59 -7.32 19.72
N TYR A 20 3.47 -7.99 19.99
CA TYR A 20 3.46 -9.21 20.79
C TYR A 20 4.33 -10.31 20.17
N TYR A 21 4.19 -10.55 18.86
CA TYR A 21 5.01 -11.56 18.18
C TYR A 21 6.50 -11.21 18.19
N LEU A 22 6.86 -9.97 17.85
CA LEU A 22 8.27 -9.53 17.86
C LEU A 22 8.90 -9.64 19.25
N SER A 23 8.14 -9.39 20.32
CA SER A 23 8.63 -9.59 21.69
C SER A 23 9.05 -11.03 22.00
N LYS A 24 8.49 -12.02 21.28
CA LYS A 24 8.83 -13.45 21.44
C LYS A 24 10.05 -13.87 20.63
N MET A 25 10.43 -13.11 19.59
CA MET A 25 11.57 -13.40 18.71
C MET A 25 12.92 -12.81 19.17
N ASN A 26 12.98 -12.25 20.39
CA ASN A 26 14.10 -11.55 21.04
C ASN A 26 14.03 -10.01 20.98
N ALA A 27 14.43 -9.34 22.08
CA ALA A 27 14.09 -7.93 22.34
C ALA A 27 14.82 -6.89 21.47
N ASP A 28 15.94 -7.24 20.85
CA ASP A 28 16.81 -6.30 20.11
C ASP A 28 16.22 -5.84 18.77
N TYR A 29 15.16 -6.49 18.27
CA TYR A 29 14.49 -6.14 17.01
C TYR A 29 13.43 -5.05 17.17
N VAL A 30 12.97 -4.77 18.39
CA VAL A 30 11.79 -3.91 18.59
C VAL A 30 12.20 -2.44 18.46
N ASP A 31 12.20 -1.92 17.24
CA ASP A 31 12.10 -0.47 17.04
C ASP A 31 10.71 -0.03 17.52
N LYS A 32 10.67 0.52 18.74
CA LYS A 32 9.45 1.03 19.39
C LYS A 32 8.97 2.35 18.80
N THR A 33 9.72 2.94 17.87
CA THR A 33 9.32 4.21 17.24
C THR A 33 8.33 4.00 16.09
N LEU A 34 8.20 2.77 15.59
CA LEU A 34 7.28 2.39 14.52
C LEU A 34 6.03 1.73 15.09
N SER A 35 4.85 2.19 14.63
CA SER A 35 3.60 1.45 14.86
C SER A 35 3.68 0.06 14.21
N GLY A 36 2.89 -0.91 14.70
CA GLY A 36 2.93 -2.24 14.10
C GLY A 36 2.44 -2.28 12.64
N VAL A 37 1.54 -1.38 12.22
CA VAL A 37 1.20 -1.20 10.80
C VAL A 37 2.40 -0.68 10.02
N ALA A 38 3.18 0.26 10.57
CA ALA A 38 4.42 0.68 9.92
C ALA A 38 5.41 -0.48 9.68
N LYS A 39 5.41 -1.49 10.56
CA LYS A 39 6.27 -2.67 10.43
C LYS A 39 5.82 -3.59 9.28
N THR A 40 4.54 -3.59 8.88
CA THR A 40 4.12 -4.35 7.69
C THR A 40 4.68 -3.73 6.40
N ALA A 41 4.92 -2.42 6.36
CA ALA A 41 5.58 -1.80 5.20
C ALA A 41 7.03 -2.29 5.01
N LEU A 42 7.75 -2.56 6.11
CA LEU A 42 9.11 -3.14 6.08
C LEU A 42 9.11 -4.57 5.55
N LEU A 43 8.08 -5.35 5.91
CA LEU A 43 7.87 -6.69 5.38
C LEU A 43 7.71 -6.66 3.86
N ILE A 44 6.82 -5.79 3.36
CA ILE A 44 6.56 -5.68 1.92
C ILE A 44 7.84 -5.25 1.20
N ALA A 45 8.62 -4.32 1.78
CA ALA A 45 9.93 -3.97 1.23
C ALA A 45 10.87 -5.18 1.16
N TYR A 46 10.92 -6.01 2.19
CA TYR A 46 11.73 -7.25 2.16
C TYR A 46 11.28 -8.23 1.08
N GLU A 47 9.97 -8.42 0.89
CA GLU A 47 9.47 -9.32 -0.16
C GLU A 47 9.75 -8.78 -1.57
N ARG A 48 9.74 -7.46 -1.77
CA ARG A 48 10.23 -6.85 -3.01
C ARG A 48 11.74 -7.01 -3.19
N GLN A 49 12.52 -7.00 -2.11
CA GLN A 49 13.94 -7.33 -2.16
C GLN A 49 14.13 -8.77 -2.64
N LEU A 50 13.39 -9.73 -2.10
CA LEU A 50 13.47 -11.14 -2.53
C LEU A 50 13.24 -11.29 -4.04
N GLU A 51 12.25 -10.57 -4.58
CA GLU A 51 12.01 -10.58 -6.03
C GLU A 51 13.15 -9.94 -6.82
N THR A 52 13.73 -8.84 -6.31
CA THR A 52 14.86 -8.15 -6.93
C THR A 52 16.13 -9.00 -6.99
N GLU A 53 16.32 -9.87 -6.00
CA GLU A 53 17.47 -10.78 -5.87
C GLU A 53 17.35 -12.05 -6.73
N ARG A 54 16.19 -12.30 -7.35
CA ARG A 54 16.04 -13.39 -8.34
C ARG A 54 16.85 -13.09 -9.60
N GLU A 55 17.19 -14.15 -10.32
CA GLU A 55 17.86 -14.07 -11.62
C GLU A 55 17.08 -13.16 -12.58
N GLU A 56 17.80 -12.43 -13.43
CA GLU A 56 17.22 -11.39 -14.29
C GLU A 56 16.12 -11.92 -15.22
N GLY A 57 16.21 -13.18 -15.65
CA GLY A 57 15.20 -13.84 -16.48
C GLY A 57 13.95 -14.32 -15.72
N ASP A 58 14.03 -14.42 -14.39
CA ASP A 58 12.96 -14.98 -13.54
C ASP A 58 12.25 -13.92 -12.69
N ARG A 59 12.87 -12.75 -12.48
CA ARG A 59 12.27 -11.66 -11.70
C ARG A 59 11.24 -10.88 -12.52
N LEU A 60 10.14 -10.50 -11.88
CA LEU A 60 9.07 -9.68 -12.44
C LEU A 60 9.44 -8.20 -12.49
N PHE A 61 10.21 -7.71 -11.52
CA PHE A 61 10.68 -6.32 -11.46
C PHE A 61 12.00 -6.23 -10.66
N SER A 62 12.58 -5.04 -10.63
CA SER A 62 13.74 -4.72 -9.80
C SER A 62 13.45 -3.46 -8.98
N ASP A 63 13.52 -3.59 -7.65
CA ASP A 63 13.45 -2.49 -6.68
C ASP A 63 14.79 -2.40 -5.94
N PRO A 64 15.78 -1.63 -6.46
CA PRO A 64 17.12 -1.58 -5.89
C PRO A 64 17.15 -0.93 -4.49
N PHE A 65 16.05 -0.30 -4.07
CA PHE A 65 15.90 0.40 -2.80
C PHE A 65 15.27 -0.48 -1.71
N ALA A 66 14.59 -1.55 -2.11
CA ALA A 66 13.85 -2.45 -1.23
C ALA A 66 14.68 -2.97 -0.05
N LYS A 67 15.93 -3.35 -0.30
CA LYS A 67 16.84 -3.88 0.72
C LYS A 67 17.13 -2.88 1.85
N THR A 68 17.35 -1.62 1.51
CA THR A 68 17.58 -0.57 2.51
C THR A 68 16.30 -0.29 3.30
N LEU A 69 15.16 -0.24 2.63
CA LEU A 69 13.87 0.01 3.27
C LEU A 69 13.39 -1.15 4.15
N ALA A 70 13.72 -2.40 3.81
CA ALA A 70 13.40 -3.57 4.63
C ALA A 70 14.04 -3.49 6.02
N GLY A 71 15.24 -2.90 6.12
CA GLY A 71 16.00 -2.81 7.34
C GLY A 71 16.22 -4.17 8.00
N SER A 72 16.44 -4.17 9.32
CA SER A 72 16.59 -5.42 10.10
C SER A 72 15.28 -6.13 10.39
N LEU A 73 14.14 -5.43 10.25
CA LEU A 73 12.82 -5.93 10.64
C LEU A 73 12.05 -6.60 9.51
N GLY A 74 12.32 -6.27 8.25
CA GLY A 74 11.55 -6.81 7.12
C GLY A 74 11.59 -8.34 7.02
N ALA A 75 12.77 -8.95 7.19
CA ALA A 75 12.91 -10.41 7.15
C ALA A 75 12.20 -11.14 8.31
N PRO A 76 12.39 -10.75 9.59
CA PRO A 76 11.60 -11.30 10.71
C PRO A 76 10.09 -11.13 10.53
N MET A 77 9.65 -9.98 10.00
CA MET A 77 8.24 -9.72 9.75
C MET A 77 7.67 -10.61 8.64
N SER A 78 8.41 -10.82 7.54
CA SER A 78 7.99 -11.77 6.50
C SER A 78 7.89 -13.17 7.09
N GLN A 79 8.89 -13.61 7.86
CA GLN A 79 8.86 -14.91 8.55
C GLN A 79 7.63 -15.06 9.48
N MET A 80 7.27 -14.01 10.23
CA MET A 80 6.04 -13.99 11.03
C MET A 80 4.80 -14.28 10.18
N MET A 81 4.65 -13.59 9.05
CA MET A 81 3.49 -13.78 8.17
C MET A 81 3.47 -15.19 7.61
N LYS A 82 4.64 -15.77 7.28
CA LYS A 82 4.73 -17.16 6.85
C LYS A 82 4.21 -18.14 7.91
N GLU A 83 4.60 -17.94 9.16
CA GLU A 83 4.18 -18.79 10.28
C GLU A 83 2.68 -18.64 10.62
N GLN A 84 2.08 -17.49 10.35
CA GLN A 84 0.66 -17.21 10.59
C GLN A 84 -0.31 -17.75 9.52
N HIS A 85 0.13 -18.66 8.66
CA HIS A 85 -0.65 -19.33 7.61
C HIS A 85 -2.06 -19.80 8.02
N GLN A 86 -2.22 -20.24 9.27
CA GLN A 86 -3.50 -20.71 9.82
C GLN A 86 -4.58 -19.62 9.88
N ARG A 87 -4.22 -18.34 9.83
CA ARG A 87 -5.17 -17.20 9.74
C ARG A 87 -5.80 -17.06 8.36
N TRP A 88 -5.21 -17.69 7.35
CA TRP A 88 -5.55 -17.55 5.94
C TRP A 88 -5.74 -18.91 5.25
N PRO A 89 -6.56 -19.81 5.82
CA PRO A 89 -6.70 -21.19 5.32
C PRO A 89 -7.26 -21.26 3.89
N GLN A 90 -7.90 -20.19 3.41
CA GLN A 90 -8.42 -20.09 2.06
C GLN A 90 -7.33 -19.95 0.99
N PHE A 91 -6.12 -19.51 1.35
CA PHE A 91 -5.02 -19.34 0.43
C PHE A 91 -4.15 -20.61 0.43
N LYS A 92 -4.34 -21.44 -0.61
CA LYS A 92 -3.49 -22.61 -0.86
C LYS A 92 -2.04 -22.17 -1.09
N ASP A 93 -1.09 -23.01 -0.69
CA ASP A 93 0.36 -22.77 -0.85
C ASP A 93 0.90 -21.57 -0.06
N TRP A 94 0.21 -21.17 1.01
CA TRP A 94 0.82 -20.33 2.04
C TRP A 94 1.92 -21.14 2.75
N PRO A 95 3.14 -20.62 2.95
CA PRO A 95 3.54 -19.20 2.90
C PRO A 95 4.12 -18.65 1.60
N GLU A 96 4.47 -19.49 0.64
CA GLU A 96 5.04 -19.06 -0.66
C GLU A 96 4.08 -18.13 -1.40
N TYR A 97 2.78 -18.35 -1.23
CA TYR A 97 1.71 -17.48 -1.74
C TYR A 97 1.95 -16.00 -1.43
N HIS A 98 2.30 -15.62 -0.20
CA HIS A 98 2.37 -14.20 0.17
C HIS A 98 3.52 -13.46 -0.53
N VAL A 99 4.69 -14.10 -0.62
CA VAL A 99 5.86 -13.52 -1.32
C VAL A 99 5.57 -13.40 -2.81
N VAL A 100 4.99 -14.44 -3.42
CA VAL A 100 4.62 -14.42 -4.85
C VAL A 100 3.52 -13.39 -5.11
N TRP A 101 2.54 -13.28 -4.21
CA TRP A 101 1.49 -12.28 -4.28
C TRP A 101 2.06 -10.86 -4.24
N THR A 102 2.97 -10.56 -3.29
CA THR A 102 3.64 -9.26 -3.23
C THR A 102 4.38 -8.95 -4.54
N ALA A 103 5.05 -9.94 -5.13
CA ALA A 103 5.75 -9.75 -6.39
C ALA A 103 4.79 -9.45 -7.57
N VAL A 104 3.76 -10.28 -7.75
CA VAL A 104 2.76 -10.12 -8.82
C VAL A 104 1.98 -8.81 -8.65
N ARG A 105 1.55 -8.49 -7.43
CA ARG A 105 0.84 -7.25 -7.10
C ARG A 105 1.68 -6.01 -7.41
N THR A 106 2.95 -6.03 -7.03
CA THR A 106 3.88 -4.91 -7.34
C THR A 106 3.98 -4.72 -8.85
N ARG A 107 4.23 -5.82 -9.60
CA ARG A 107 4.34 -5.76 -11.07
C ARG A 107 3.06 -5.29 -11.74
N PHE A 108 1.91 -5.74 -11.26
CA PHE A 108 0.61 -5.32 -11.78
C PHE A 108 0.41 -3.81 -11.62
N CYS A 109 0.69 -3.27 -10.43
CA CYS A 109 0.57 -1.83 -10.17
C CYS A 109 1.58 -1.00 -10.98
N ASP A 110 2.79 -1.52 -11.22
CA ASP A 110 3.80 -0.87 -12.07
C ASP A 110 3.32 -0.78 -13.53
N ASN A 111 2.87 -1.91 -14.09
CA ASN A 111 2.31 -1.94 -15.44
C ASN A 111 1.10 -1.01 -15.56
N TRP A 112 0.24 -0.97 -14.54
CA TRP A 112 -0.91 -0.07 -14.52
C TRP A 112 -0.48 1.39 -14.60
N PHE A 113 0.56 1.83 -13.86
CA PHE A 113 1.08 3.18 -14.02
C PHE A 113 1.63 3.43 -15.43
N ASP A 114 2.41 2.48 -15.98
CA ASP A 114 2.98 2.61 -17.32
C ASP A 114 1.87 2.78 -18.38
N GLU A 115 0.84 1.93 -18.33
CA GLU A 115 -0.30 1.97 -19.25
C GLU A 115 -1.14 3.24 -19.09
N GLN A 116 -1.48 3.63 -17.86
CA GLN A 116 -2.35 4.79 -17.62
C GLN A 116 -1.65 6.13 -17.87
N LEU A 117 -0.33 6.19 -17.78
CA LEU A 117 0.40 7.41 -18.13
C LEU A 117 0.51 7.62 -19.63
N GLU A 118 0.38 6.56 -20.44
CA GLU A 118 0.24 6.70 -21.89
C GLU A 118 -1.12 7.30 -22.30
N THR A 119 -2.15 7.22 -21.44
CA THR A 119 -3.49 7.75 -21.72
C THR A 119 -3.68 9.22 -21.31
N GLY A 120 -2.64 9.86 -20.73
CA GLY A 120 -2.57 11.31 -20.56
C GLY A 120 -2.88 11.84 -19.16
N ALA A 121 -2.89 11.00 -18.13
CA ALA A 121 -2.97 11.47 -16.75
C ALA A 121 -1.73 12.32 -16.40
N LYS A 122 -1.97 13.44 -15.71
CA LYS A 122 -0.94 14.43 -15.38
C LYS A 122 -0.45 14.35 -13.94
N GLN A 123 -1.26 13.76 -13.08
CA GLN A 123 -1.02 13.76 -11.65
C GLN A 123 -1.35 12.39 -11.05
N ALA A 124 -0.66 11.99 -9.99
CA ALA A 124 -0.92 10.73 -9.32
C ALA A 124 -0.82 10.84 -7.81
N VAL A 125 -1.61 10.01 -7.11
CA VAL A 125 -1.63 9.90 -5.66
C VAL A 125 -1.47 8.44 -5.28
N ILE A 126 -0.48 8.14 -4.44
CA ILE A 126 -0.30 6.84 -3.81
C ILE A 126 -0.73 7.00 -2.35
N LEU A 127 -1.88 6.42 -1.99
CA LEU A 127 -2.40 6.44 -0.62
C LEU A 127 -1.90 5.21 0.14
N GLY A 128 -1.40 5.41 1.35
CA GLY A 128 -0.71 4.36 2.10
C GLY A 128 0.65 4.05 1.48
N ALA A 129 1.39 5.09 1.08
CA ALA A 129 2.61 4.95 0.29
C ALA A 129 3.72 4.15 1.00
N GLY A 130 3.75 4.12 2.33
CA GLY A 130 4.69 3.34 3.14
C GLY A 130 6.11 3.34 2.59
N MET A 131 6.63 2.14 2.34
CA MET A 131 7.97 1.92 1.76
C MET A 131 7.97 1.82 0.23
N ASP A 132 7.00 2.41 -0.47
CA ASP A 132 6.96 2.47 -1.94
C ASP A 132 8.17 3.26 -2.48
N THR A 133 8.76 2.76 -3.56
CA THR A 133 9.94 3.33 -4.23
C THR A 133 9.71 3.65 -5.69
N ARG A 134 8.47 3.53 -6.18
CA ARG A 134 8.11 3.74 -7.59
C ARG A 134 8.60 5.08 -8.11
N ALA A 135 8.49 6.15 -7.32
CA ALA A 135 8.99 7.46 -7.70
C ALA A 135 10.51 7.48 -8.00
N TYR A 136 11.28 6.58 -7.39
CA TYR A 136 12.71 6.44 -7.64
C TYR A 136 13.05 5.49 -8.80
N ARG A 137 12.21 4.50 -9.09
CA ARG A 137 12.54 3.39 -10.01
C ARG A 137 11.69 3.31 -11.29
N LEU A 138 10.50 3.90 -11.32
CA LEU A 138 9.64 3.93 -12.51
C LEU A 138 9.87 5.20 -13.32
N GLU A 139 10.40 5.05 -14.53
CA GLU A 139 10.65 6.18 -15.43
C GLU A 139 9.35 6.85 -15.89
N SER A 140 8.25 6.11 -15.99
CA SER A 140 6.94 6.64 -16.36
C SER A 140 6.46 7.73 -15.40
N LEU A 141 6.63 7.54 -14.08
CA LEU A 141 6.25 8.52 -13.06
C LEU A 141 7.03 9.84 -13.14
N LYS A 142 8.16 9.89 -13.84
CA LYS A 142 8.89 11.15 -14.07
C LYS A 142 8.18 12.09 -15.04
N LYS A 143 7.19 11.59 -15.79
CA LYS A 143 6.37 12.37 -16.74
C LYS A 143 5.22 13.12 -16.05
N LEU A 144 4.92 12.79 -14.79
CA LEU A 144 3.88 13.44 -14.02
C LEU A 144 4.24 14.89 -13.70
N GLU A 145 3.24 15.77 -13.73
CA GLU A 145 3.36 17.14 -13.24
C GLU A 145 3.42 17.17 -11.70
N ASN A 146 2.70 16.25 -11.04
CA ASN A 146 2.72 16.06 -9.59
C ASN A 146 2.51 14.60 -9.20
N LEU A 147 3.22 14.14 -8.18
CA LEU A 147 3.06 12.85 -7.53
C LEU A 147 2.98 13.06 -6.02
N TRP A 148 1.88 12.65 -5.39
CA TRP A 148 1.76 12.67 -3.93
C TRP A 148 1.89 11.26 -3.37
N GLU A 149 2.82 11.08 -2.44
CA GLU A 149 2.89 9.91 -1.58
C GLU A 149 2.31 10.29 -0.23
N VAL A 150 1.19 9.66 0.12
CA VAL A 150 0.35 10.03 1.26
C VAL A 150 0.38 8.91 2.28
N ASP A 151 0.76 9.24 3.52
CA ASP A 151 0.76 8.28 4.62
C ASP A 151 0.72 9.00 5.99
N MET A 152 0.69 8.20 7.06
CA MET A 152 0.80 8.64 8.45
C MET A 152 2.19 9.20 8.75
N GLU A 153 2.27 10.06 9.77
CA GLU A 153 3.51 10.75 10.15
C GLU A 153 4.64 9.77 10.54
N ASP A 154 4.32 8.69 11.24
CA ASP A 154 5.31 7.70 11.66
C ASP A 154 5.91 6.96 10.47
N LEU A 155 5.11 6.60 9.46
CA LEU A 155 5.56 6.00 8.20
C LEU A 155 6.45 6.97 7.42
N ASN A 156 6.00 8.21 7.24
CA ASN A 156 6.75 9.24 6.50
C ASN A 156 8.09 9.55 7.19
N ALA A 157 8.10 9.67 8.52
CA ALA A 157 9.32 9.91 9.29
C ALA A 157 10.31 8.74 9.17
N ALA A 158 9.81 7.50 9.23
CA ALA A 158 10.65 6.31 9.08
C ALA A 158 11.22 6.18 7.67
N LYS A 159 10.39 6.37 6.63
CA LYS A 159 10.83 6.38 5.23
C LYS A 159 11.92 7.42 5.04
N LYS A 160 11.69 8.66 5.47
CA LYS A 160 12.65 9.76 5.35
C LYS A 160 14.02 9.44 5.97
N LYS A 161 14.03 8.74 7.12
CA LYS A 161 15.26 8.28 7.76
C LYS A 161 15.98 7.20 6.94
N LEU A 162 15.23 6.24 6.40
CA LEU A 162 15.78 5.12 5.62
C LEU A 162 16.23 5.55 4.21
N THR A 163 15.62 6.58 3.65
CA THR A 163 15.95 7.12 2.32
C THR A 163 16.91 8.29 2.37
N ALA A 164 17.59 8.54 3.50
CA ALA A 164 18.49 9.69 3.65
C ALA A 164 19.62 9.72 2.61
N ASP A 165 20.09 8.53 2.19
CA ASP A 165 21.15 8.36 1.20
C ASP A 165 20.62 8.01 -0.20
N PHE A 166 19.30 8.10 -0.43
CA PHE A 166 18.72 7.84 -1.75
C PHE A 166 18.97 9.03 -2.69
N PRO A 167 18.87 8.83 -4.01
CA PRO A 167 18.85 9.94 -4.96
C PRO A 167 17.78 10.97 -4.58
N VAL A 168 18.04 12.24 -4.85
CA VAL A 168 17.07 13.30 -4.56
C VAL A 168 15.76 13.02 -5.30
N LEU A 169 14.65 13.09 -4.56
CA LEU A 169 13.31 12.96 -5.11
C LEU A 169 13.10 13.97 -6.26
N PRO A 170 12.39 13.60 -7.34
CA PRO A 170 11.98 14.56 -8.35
C PRO A 170 11.20 15.74 -7.73
N LYS A 171 11.37 16.95 -8.27
CA LYS A 171 10.71 18.17 -7.74
C LYS A 171 9.19 18.11 -7.73
N HIS A 172 8.60 17.26 -8.58
CA HIS A 172 7.17 17.05 -8.68
C HIS A 172 6.63 16.04 -7.66
N GLN A 173 7.48 15.47 -6.81
CA GLN A 173 7.08 14.52 -5.79
C GLN A 173 6.90 15.20 -4.43
N HIS A 174 5.77 14.90 -3.80
CA HIS A 174 5.35 15.47 -2.52
C HIS A 174 5.08 14.36 -1.52
N ILE A 175 5.80 14.35 -0.40
CA ILE A 175 5.47 13.49 0.74
C ILE A 175 4.45 14.23 1.60
N VAL A 176 3.28 13.64 1.80
CA VAL A 176 2.14 14.26 2.51
C VAL A 176 1.77 13.42 3.73
N THR A 177 1.78 14.06 4.89
CA THR A 177 1.24 13.48 6.12
C THR A 177 -0.27 13.66 6.17
N CYS A 178 -1.01 12.55 6.14
CA CYS A 178 -2.48 12.51 6.17
C CYS A 178 -2.96 11.19 6.75
N ASP A 179 -3.84 11.25 7.75
CA ASP A 179 -4.63 10.11 8.18
C ASP A 179 -5.91 10.06 7.34
N VAL A 180 -5.97 9.18 6.36
CA VAL A 180 -7.11 9.11 5.42
C VAL A 180 -8.45 8.72 6.09
N THR A 181 -8.42 8.29 7.36
CA THR A 181 -9.62 8.00 8.15
C THR A 181 -10.14 9.21 8.94
N ALA A 182 -9.29 10.21 9.18
CA ALA A 182 -9.62 11.37 10.03
C ALA A 182 -9.51 12.72 9.31
N ASP A 183 -8.62 12.82 8.32
CA ASP A 183 -8.36 14.01 7.54
C ASP A 183 -9.19 14.05 6.25
N LYS A 184 -9.39 15.27 5.72
CA LYS A 184 -9.93 15.47 4.37
C LYS A 184 -8.78 15.50 3.37
N LEU A 185 -8.79 14.58 2.41
CA LEU A 185 -7.71 14.44 1.41
C LEU A 185 -7.46 15.74 0.64
N LYS A 186 -8.54 16.42 0.22
CA LYS A 186 -8.49 17.69 -0.52
C LYS A 186 -7.69 18.77 0.21
N ASP A 187 -7.76 18.82 1.54
CA ASP A 187 -7.07 19.84 2.32
C ASP A 187 -5.56 19.56 2.47
N LYS A 188 -5.13 18.33 2.16
CA LYS A 188 -3.73 17.87 2.30
C LYS A 188 -2.97 17.87 0.98
N LEU A 189 -3.66 17.64 -0.14
CA LEU A 189 -3.07 17.55 -1.48
C LEU A 189 -2.89 18.94 -2.11
N ASN A 190 -2.00 19.75 -1.53
CA ASN A 190 -1.70 21.09 -2.04
C ASN A 190 -1.22 21.02 -3.51
N GLY A 191 -1.85 21.83 -4.36
CA GLY A 191 -1.55 21.88 -5.79
C GLY A 191 -2.20 20.77 -6.63
N PHE A 192 -3.05 19.93 -6.03
CA PHE A 192 -3.88 18.99 -6.78
C PHE A 192 -4.88 19.74 -7.66
N ASP A 193 -4.99 19.34 -8.93
CA ASP A 193 -5.85 19.98 -9.92
C ASP A 193 -7.07 19.10 -10.22
N GLU A 194 -8.22 19.42 -9.64
CA GLU A 194 -9.48 18.69 -9.88
C GLU A 194 -9.98 18.79 -11.34
N ALA A 195 -9.38 19.65 -12.18
CA ALA A 195 -9.68 19.73 -13.61
C ALA A 195 -8.81 18.79 -14.48
N SER A 196 -7.82 18.10 -13.89
CA SER A 196 -6.89 17.22 -14.60
C SER A 196 -7.11 15.74 -14.26
N ALA A 197 -6.99 14.86 -15.26
CA ALA A 197 -7.06 13.41 -15.05
C ALA A 197 -5.96 12.94 -14.08
N SER A 198 -6.35 12.10 -13.13
CA SER A 198 -5.53 11.68 -12.00
C SER A 198 -5.48 10.16 -11.85
N LEU A 199 -4.33 9.65 -11.40
CA LEU A 199 -4.14 8.24 -11.06
C LEU A 199 -4.12 8.06 -9.55
N TRP A 200 -4.94 7.15 -9.02
CA TRP A 200 -5.00 6.85 -7.58
C TRP A 200 -4.60 5.39 -7.34
N LEU A 201 -3.52 5.17 -6.60
CA LEU A 201 -3.09 3.83 -6.18
C LEU A 201 -3.35 3.63 -4.69
N LEU A 202 -4.07 2.55 -4.37
CA LEU A 202 -4.36 2.07 -3.02
C LEU A 202 -3.86 0.63 -2.88
N GLU A 203 -2.53 0.47 -2.85
CA GLU A 203 -1.87 -0.82 -2.70
C GLU A 203 -1.72 -1.15 -1.21
N GLY A 204 -2.37 -2.23 -0.74
CA GLY A 204 -2.16 -2.69 0.64
C GLY A 204 -2.67 -1.72 1.71
N LEU A 205 -3.73 -0.94 1.43
CA LEU A 205 -4.27 0.06 2.35
C LEU A 205 -5.61 -0.36 2.99
N VAL A 206 -6.62 -0.67 2.16
CA VAL A 206 -8.03 -0.74 2.61
C VAL A 206 -8.32 -1.79 3.68
N MET A 207 -7.52 -2.87 3.74
CA MET A 207 -7.64 -3.93 4.75
C MET A 207 -7.23 -3.50 6.17
N TYR A 208 -6.60 -2.32 6.33
CA TYR A 208 -6.18 -1.78 7.62
C TYR A 208 -7.20 -0.81 8.23
N MET A 209 -8.35 -0.59 7.56
CA MET A 209 -9.30 0.46 7.92
C MET A 209 -10.71 -0.11 8.17
N PRO A 210 -11.52 0.54 9.03
CA PRO A 210 -12.97 0.28 9.11
C PRO A 210 -13.65 0.44 7.74
N PHE A 211 -14.73 -0.31 7.52
CA PHE A 211 -15.42 -0.34 6.23
C PHE A 211 -16.00 1.03 5.86
N GLU A 212 -16.55 1.74 6.83
CA GLU A 212 -17.10 3.08 6.65
C GLU A 212 -16.04 4.06 6.16
N ASP A 213 -14.83 3.98 6.72
CA ASP A 213 -13.69 4.82 6.34
C ASP A 213 -13.17 4.47 4.94
N GLN A 214 -13.17 3.17 4.58
CA GLN A 214 -12.87 2.75 3.20
C GLN A 214 -13.84 3.39 2.21
N VAL A 215 -15.15 3.35 2.50
CA VAL A 215 -16.20 3.92 1.65
C VAL A 215 -16.06 5.44 1.54
N GLU A 216 -15.84 6.13 2.65
CA GLU A 216 -15.73 7.59 2.68
C GLU A 216 -14.48 8.07 1.92
N MET A 217 -13.34 7.42 2.11
CA MET A 217 -12.12 7.72 1.35
C MET A 217 -12.34 7.53 -0.16
N LEU A 218 -12.97 6.43 -0.59
CA LEU A 218 -13.24 6.20 -2.01
C LEU A 218 -14.21 7.24 -2.60
N LYS A 219 -15.18 7.73 -1.83
CA LYS A 219 -16.05 8.85 -2.26
C LYS A 219 -15.25 10.14 -2.44
N GLN A 220 -14.35 10.48 -1.51
CA GLN A 220 -13.46 11.64 -1.67
C GLN A 220 -12.64 11.53 -2.96
N ILE A 221 -12.11 10.35 -3.29
CA ILE A 221 -11.39 10.12 -4.56
C ILE A 221 -12.29 10.39 -5.77
N VAL A 222 -13.53 9.88 -5.77
CA VAL A 222 -14.49 10.14 -6.85
C VAL A 222 -14.79 11.63 -6.99
N GLU A 223 -15.03 12.34 -5.88
CA GLU A 223 -15.33 13.77 -5.86
C GLU A 223 -14.16 14.62 -6.39
N MET A 224 -12.92 14.22 -6.11
CA MET A 224 -11.71 14.91 -6.57
C MET A 224 -11.30 14.56 -8.01
N SER A 225 -11.90 13.54 -8.61
CA SER A 225 -11.43 12.99 -9.89
C SER A 225 -12.13 13.62 -11.11
N HIS A 226 -11.32 14.14 -12.04
CA HIS A 226 -11.80 14.55 -13.36
C HIS A 226 -12.09 13.34 -14.27
N SER A 227 -12.85 13.55 -15.35
CA SER A 227 -12.99 12.57 -16.44
C SER A 227 -11.63 12.12 -16.97
N GLY A 228 -11.45 10.81 -17.16
CA GLY A 228 -10.17 10.21 -17.55
C GLY A 228 -9.26 9.83 -16.39
N SER A 229 -9.68 10.07 -15.14
CA SER A 229 -8.99 9.53 -13.96
C SER A 229 -9.17 8.01 -13.86
N SER A 230 -8.21 7.36 -13.20
CA SER A 230 -8.20 5.92 -12.96
C SER A 230 -7.83 5.63 -11.51
N VAL A 231 -8.44 4.60 -10.93
CA VAL A 231 -8.19 4.16 -9.54
C VAL A 231 -7.86 2.68 -9.55
N LEU A 232 -6.75 2.30 -8.91
CA LEU A 232 -6.39 0.91 -8.65
C LEU A 232 -6.41 0.65 -7.14
N VAL A 233 -7.27 -0.28 -6.71
CA VAL A 233 -7.43 -0.66 -5.31
C VAL A 233 -7.14 -2.14 -5.14
N ASN A 234 -6.23 -2.50 -4.23
CA ASN A 234 -6.07 -3.89 -3.80
C ASN A 234 -6.89 -4.14 -2.55
N PHE A 235 -7.77 -5.13 -2.60
CA PHE A 235 -8.62 -5.52 -1.48
C PHE A 235 -8.66 -7.04 -1.35
N ILE A 236 -9.02 -7.51 -0.15
CA ILE A 236 -9.27 -8.94 0.09
C ILE A 236 -10.78 -9.12 0.05
N GLN A 237 -11.25 -10.01 -0.81
CA GLN A 237 -12.66 -10.38 -0.84
C GLN A 237 -12.96 -11.35 0.31
N ASN A 238 -13.92 -11.01 1.17
CA ASN A 238 -14.37 -11.88 2.24
C ASN A 238 -15.72 -12.52 1.92
N ASP A 239 -15.68 -13.62 1.17
CA ASP A 239 -16.89 -14.37 0.77
C ASP A 239 -17.54 -15.16 1.93
N THR A 240 -16.85 -15.28 3.07
CA THR A 240 -17.30 -16.09 4.21
C THR A 240 -18.19 -15.33 5.18
N GLY A 241 -18.19 -14.00 5.13
CA GLY A 241 -18.90 -13.15 6.09
C GLY A 241 -18.29 -13.13 7.51
N GLU A 242 -17.24 -13.92 7.76
CA GLU A 242 -16.49 -13.91 9.03
C GLU A 242 -15.28 -12.97 8.90
N GLY A 243 -15.27 -11.86 9.65
CA GLY A 243 -14.21 -10.85 9.59
C GLY A 243 -14.76 -9.42 9.40
N PRO A 244 -13.89 -8.38 9.34
CA PRO A 244 -14.36 -7.02 9.06
C PRO A 244 -15.04 -6.97 7.69
N GLN A 245 -16.09 -6.14 7.56
CA GLN A 245 -16.69 -5.88 6.25
C GLN A 245 -15.62 -5.35 5.29
N THR A 246 -15.54 -5.95 4.11
CA THR A 246 -14.59 -5.54 3.08
C THR A 246 -15.34 -5.02 1.86
N LEU A 247 -14.65 -4.23 1.04
CA LEU A 247 -15.12 -3.86 -0.28
C LEU A 247 -15.46 -5.12 -1.11
N ASN A 248 -16.52 -5.01 -1.88
CA ASN A 248 -16.95 -5.99 -2.87
C ASN A 248 -17.35 -5.28 -4.16
N LYS A 249 -17.64 -6.06 -5.19
CA LYS A 249 -18.00 -5.54 -6.51
C LYS A 249 -19.20 -4.59 -6.44
N GLU A 250 -20.23 -4.96 -5.69
CA GLU A 250 -21.46 -4.18 -5.56
C GLU A 250 -21.16 -2.81 -4.94
N LYS A 251 -20.37 -2.77 -3.86
CA LYS A 251 -19.99 -1.51 -3.21
C LYS A 251 -19.12 -0.63 -4.12
N PHE A 252 -18.22 -1.20 -4.91
CA PHE A 252 -17.49 -0.42 -5.92
C PHE A 252 -18.42 0.18 -6.97
N GLN A 253 -19.42 -0.56 -7.45
CA GLN A 253 -20.41 -0.05 -8.41
C GLN A 253 -21.29 1.07 -7.82
N GLU A 254 -21.60 0.99 -6.53
CA GLU A 254 -22.33 2.05 -5.82
C GLU A 254 -21.53 3.35 -5.69
N ILE A 255 -20.22 3.26 -5.44
CA ILE A 255 -19.35 4.42 -5.23
C ILE A 255 -18.93 5.04 -6.57
N PHE A 256 -18.48 4.21 -7.51
CA PHE A 256 -17.89 4.65 -8.78
C PHE A 256 -18.93 4.70 -9.91
N VAL A 257 -20.05 5.39 -9.69
CA VAL A 257 -21.11 5.52 -10.70
C VAL A 257 -20.57 6.23 -11.95
N GLY A 258 -20.75 5.60 -13.11
CA GLY A 258 -20.27 6.12 -14.40
C GLY A 258 -18.81 5.78 -14.73
N TRP A 259 -18.10 5.09 -13.84
CA TRP A 259 -16.76 4.57 -14.11
C TRP A 259 -16.82 3.18 -14.74
N LYS A 260 -15.79 2.84 -15.52
CA LYS A 260 -15.58 1.47 -15.98
C LYS A 260 -14.92 0.67 -14.85
N LEU A 261 -15.61 -0.36 -14.37
CA LEU A 261 -15.10 -1.24 -13.31
C LEU A 261 -14.52 -2.53 -13.92
N GLU A 262 -13.27 -2.83 -13.56
CA GLU A 262 -12.59 -4.10 -13.86
C GLU A 262 -12.10 -4.71 -12.54
N ILE A 263 -12.30 -6.02 -12.38
CA ILE A 263 -11.85 -6.76 -11.19
C ILE A 263 -11.00 -7.92 -11.69
N PHE A 264 -9.79 -8.02 -11.13
CA PHE A 264 -8.85 -9.09 -11.40
C PHE A 264 -8.63 -9.86 -10.10
N CYS A 265 -8.77 -11.17 -10.16
CA CYS A 265 -8.48 -12.07 -9.05
C CYS A 265 -7.10 -12.70 -9.24
N TYR A 266 -6.40 -12.94 -8.15
CA TYR A 266 -5.15 -13.70 -8.21
C TYR A 266 -5.40 -15.09 -8.79
N GLY A 267 -4.61 -15.47 -9.80
CA GLY A 267 -4.75 -16.74 -10.50
C GLY A 267 -5.69 -16.69 -11.70
N ASP A 268 -6.32 -15.55 -12.00
CA ASP A 268 -7.03 -15.37 -13.27
C ASP A 268 -6.05 -15.53 -14.45
N LYS A 269 -6.49 -16.24 -15.48
CA LYS A 269 -5.75 -16.32 -16.75
C LYS A 269 -6.01 -15.03 -17.51
N THR A 270 -5.04 -14.12 -17.49
CA THR A 270 -4.99 -12.96 -18.39
C THR A 270 -4.62 -13.38 -19.81
#